data_AF-O28682-F1
#
_entry.id   AF-O28682-F1
#
_cell.length_a   1.000
_cell.length_b   1.000
_cell.length_c   1.000
_cell.angle_alpha   90.00
_cell.angle_beta   90.00
_cell.angle_gamma   90.00
#
_symmetry.space_group_name_H-M   'P 1'
#
loop_
_entity.id
_entity.type
_entity.pdbx_description
1 polymer ?
#
loop_
_entity_poly.entity_id
_entity_poly.type
_entity_poly.pdbx_seq_one_letter_code
_entity_poly.pdbx_strand_id
1 'polypeptide(L)'
;MDCIECRGRMLCSRKVCPLMPSLRPQVSVERDILGSSPPSVFVGRYGYPKVRICPAVPPFTGDTKIYDTPEMWREVPVERVLEFRYSMILGQFRADVRRSKEVEVVQEMSLYDKPIDVEVSFAKPPSVRAFFDDVLPPFGASAPAKEVIIHSAPRPPKAVEKVYYDTDLRAVEAMSYLYERGVAVSHIQKLLSAGTLGVKRKLVPTRWAITAVDDTLSKQIIEEIKQYETIDRYRVFVLKESKNLFVAILCPSPWSYEWGEAWYPDTTWNRTRKVGVLTDSEGFFGRTTYARLGGCYYSSRLATAEYLRRIRRQATAIVWREIYPGFNVPIGVWFVREMLRKMYAGKYCEFDTLEDALRFVDKHSNLDVGRWIEKSTLVKRGRQRTLWEFM
;
A
#
# COMPACT_ATOMS: atom_id res chain seq x y z
N MET A 1 10.79 4.96 22.25
CA MET A 1 9.81 4.59 21.22
C MET A 1 10.58 4.18 19.97
N ASP A 2 10.36 2.98 19.48
CA ASP A 2 11.13 2.42 18.36
C ASP A 2 10.77 3.11 17.03
N CYS A 3 11.76 3.48 16.23
CA CYS A 3 11.53 4.02 14.88
C CYS A 3 10.84 3.00 13.97
N ILE A 4 11.08 1.70 14.22
CA ILE A 4 10.46 0.58 13.49
C ILE A 4 8.94 0.55 13.74
N GLU A 5 8.51 0.82 14.96
CA GLU A 5 7.09 0.97 15.30
C GLU A 5 6.55 2.31 14.82
N CYS A 6 7.29 3.41 14.94
CA CYS A 6 6.81 4.73 14.56
C CYS A 6 6.56 4.89 13.05
N ARG A 7 7.47 4.40 12.20
CA ARG A 7 7.37 4.49 10.71
C ARG A 7 7.05 5.88 10.16
N GLY A 8 7.60 6.92 10.77
CA GLY A 8 7.33 8.31 10.35
C GLY A 8 5.94 8.84 10.73
N ARG A 9 5.17 8.11 11.55
CA ARG A 9 3.87 8.57 12.11
C ARG A 9 4.00 9.68 13.16
N MET A 10 5.22 10.14 13.46
CA MET A 10 5.51 11.22 14.39
C MET A 10 5.06 10.95 15.84
N LEU A 11 5.04 9.68 16.26
CA LEU A 11 4.64 9.27 17.62
C LEU A 11 5.61 9.76 18.72
N CYS A 12 6.80 10.25 18.36
CA CYS A 12 7.83 10.72 19.28
C CYS A 12 7.78 12.24 19.57
N SER A 13 6.72 12.95 19.15
CA SER A 13 6.49 14.40 19.35
C SER A 13 7.59 15.34 18.79
N ARG A 14 8.53 14.82 18.00
CA ARG A 14 9.53 15.65 17.30
C ARG A 14 8.85 16.48 16.20
N LYS A 15 9.40 17.65 15.87
CA LYS A 15 8.92 18.46 14.73
C LYS A 15 9.21 17.82 13.37
N VAL A 16 10.31 17.06 13.29
CA VAL A 16 10.81 16.43 12.06
C VAL A 16 11.28 15.00 12.36
N CYS A 17 10.98 14.07 11.46
CA CYS A 17 11.45 12.69 11.56
C CYS A 17 12.96 12.63 11.27
N PRO A 18 13.78 12.02 12.14
CA PRO A 18 15.24 11.95 11.92
C PRO A 18 15.66 10.97 10.81
N LEU A 19 14.74 10.14 10.29
CA LEU A 19 14.98 9.19 9.21
C LEU A 19 14.71 9.77 7.82
N MET A 20 14.45 11.07 7.74
CA MET A 20 14.08 11.72 6.49
C MET A 20 15.23 11.61 5.46
N PRO A 21 14.97 11.12 4.23
CA PRO A 21 15.99 10.91 3.21
C PRO A 21 16.73 12.20 2.90
N SER A 22 18.05 12.10 2.76
CA SER A 22 18.91 13.16 2.25
C SER A 22 18.81 13.30 0.73
N LEU A 23 18.29 12.29 0.02
CA LEU A 23 18.15 12.31 -1.43
C LEU A 23 17.19 13.42 -1.87
N ARG A 24 17.72 14.40 -2.57
CA ARG A 24 16.98 15.50 -3.20
C ARG A 24 17.36 15.50 -4.68
N PRO A 25 16.67 14.74 -5.54
CA PRO A 25 16.90 14.90 -6.98
C PRO A 25 16.64 16.37 -7.32
N GLN A 26 17.66 17.08 -7.79
CA GLN A 26 17.52 18.47 -8.19
C GLN A 26 16.75 18.50 -9.51
N VAL A 27 15.49 18.93 -9.43
CA VAL A 27 14.70 19.26 -10.63
C VAL A 27 14.45 20.76 -10.57
N SER A 28 15.02 21.49 -11.53
CA SER A 28 14.63 22.87 -11.79
C SER A 28 13.38 22.83 -12.67
N VAL A 29 12.28 23.33 -12.16
CA VAL A 29 11.00 23.35 -12.87
C VAL A 29 10.56 24.80 -12.99
N GLU A 30 10.06 25.16 -14.16
CA GLU A 30 9.49 26.47 -14.42
C GLU A 30 8.22 26.73 -13.59
N ARG A 31 7.74 27.97 -13.61
CA ARG A 31 6.52 28.35 -12.88
C ARG A 31 5.26 27.83 -13.53
N ASP A 32 5.29 27.51 -14.81
CA ASP A 32 4.16 26.98 -15.54
C ASP A 32 4.62 25.66 -16.15
N ILE A 33 3.85 24.60 -15.95
CA ILE A 33 4.12 23.30 -16.54
C ILE A 33 2.89 22.82 -17.28
N LEU A 34 3.14 22.21 -18.44
CA LEU A 34 2.18 21.38 -19.14
C LEU A 34 2.72 19.96 -19.14
N GLY A 35 1.88 19.00 -18.76
CA GLY A 35 2.26 17.60 -18.89
C GLY A 35 1.09 16.64 -18.80
N SER A 36 1.36 15.42 -19.25
CA SER A 36 0.36 14.35 -19.21
C SER A 36 0.44 13.68 -17.85
N SER A 37 -0.49 13.98 -16.96
CA SER A 37 -0.56 13.36 -15.62
C SER A 37 -1.15 11.94 -15.73
N PRO A 38 -0.60 10.91 -15.03
CA PRO A 38 -1.22 9.59 -14.83
C PRO A 38 -2.38 9.62 -13.83
N PRO A 39 -3.29 10.58 -13.99
CA PRO A 39 -4.15 11.18 -12.97
C PRO A 39 -3.68 10.96 -11.51
N SER A 40 -2.57 11.57 -11.11
CA SER A 40 -2.04 11.42 -9.75
C SER A 40 -2.48 12.58 -8.85
N VAL A 41 -2.98 12.25 -7.66
CA VAL A 41 -3.47 13.21 -6.66
C VAL A 41 -3.01 12.80 -5.27
N PHE A 42 -2.73 13.80 -4.43
CA PHE A 42 -2.39 13.59 -3.03
C PHE A 42 -3.19 14.52 -2.10
N VAL A 43 -3.76 13.93 -1.05
CA VAL A 43 -4.52 14.62 0.00
C VAL A 43 -3.79 14.44 1.32
N GLY A 44 -3.31 15.55 1.88
CA GLY A 44 -2.63 15.59 3.16
C GLY A 44 -3.55 15.33 4.35
N ARG A 45 -2.98 14.85 5.46
CA ARG A 45 -3.72 14.60 6.72
C ARG A 45 -3.68 15.76 7.73
N TYR A 46 -2.66 16.61 7.62
CA TYR A 46 -2.44 17.68 8.59
C TYR A 46 -3.39 18.86 8.35
N GLY A 47 -3.98 19.39 9.44
CA GLY A 47 -4.91 20.52 9.39
C GLY A 47 -6.37 20.15 9.13
N TYR A 48 -6.70 18.85 9.08
CA TYR A 48 -8.07 18.37 8.84
C TYR A 48 -9.10 19.11 9.72
N PRO A 49 -10.20 19.66 9.16
CA PRO A 49 -10.72 19.45 7.79
C PRO A 49 -10.14 20.39 6.71
N LYS A 50 -9.22 21.31 7.03
CA LYS A 50 -8.53 22.15 6.04
C LYS A 50 -7.17 21.54 5.69
N VAL A 51 -7.15 20.76 4.62
CA VAL A 51 -5.98 19.97 4.24
C VAL A 51 -5.25 20.56 3.05
N ARG A 52 -4.02 20.08 2.83
CA ARG A 52 -3.32 20.32 1.58
C ARG A 52 -3.77 19.30 0.54
N ILE A 53 -4.13 19.76 -0.64
CA ILE A 53 -4.38 18.91 -1.80
C ILE A 53 -3.38 19.20 -2.90
N CYS A 54 -2.98 18.16 -3.60
CA CYS A 54 -1.88 18.21 -4.55
C CYS A 54 -2.19 17.36 -5.78
N PRO A 55 -2.78 17.93 -6.85
CA PRO A 55 -2.59 17.44 -8.21
C PRO A 55 -1.10 17.27 -8.50
N ALA A 56 -0.72 16.16 -9.12
CA ALA A 56 0.65 15.86 -9.47
C ALA A 56 0.80 15.64 -10.97
N VAL A 57 1.73 16.37 -11.60
CA VAL A 57 1.89 16.41 -13.06
C VAL A 57 3.40 16.37 -13.38
N PRO A 58 3.85 15.56 -14.35
CA PRO A 58 5.24 15.60 -14.82
C PRO A 58 5.45 16.80 -15.77
N PRO A 59 6.68 17.33 -15.93
CA PRO A 59 6.96 18.47 -16.81
C PRO A 59 7.11 18.06 -18.29
N PHE A 60 6.32 17.10 -18.76
CA PHE A 60 6.34 16.59 -20.14
C PHE A 60 5.02 15.87 -20.47
N THR A 61 4.70 15.77 -21.76
CA THR A 61 3.53 15.06 -22.28
C THR A 61 3.88 13.66 -22.80
N GLY A 62 2.87 12.80 -22.93
CA GLY A 62 3.01 11.44 -23.48
C GLY A 62 2.35 10.37 -22.60
N ASP A 63 2.69 9.11 -22.84
CA ASP A 63 2.19 8.01 -22.00
C ASP A 63 2.93 7.96 -20.67
N THR A 64 2.30 8.53 -19.66
CA THR A 64 2.81 8.55 -18.29
C THR A 64 2.09 7.56 -17.40
N LYS A 65 1.23 6.67 -17.91
CA LYS A 65 0.40 5.77 -17.07
C LYS A 65 1.21 5.01 -16.03
N ILE A 66 2.39 4.53 -16.43
CA ILE A 66 3.30 3.80 -15.55
C ILE A 66 3.79 4.65 -14.36
N TYR A 67 3.69 5.97 -14.36
CA TYR A 67 4.25 6.83 -13.30
C TYR A 67 3.43 6.83 -12.00
N ASP A 68 2.18 6.38 -12.04
CA ASP A 68 1.28 6.28 -10.87
C ASP A 68 0.35 5.06 -10.94
N THR A 69 0.84 3.95 -11.53
CA THR A 69 0.11 2.67 -11.59
C THR A 69 0.94 1.56 -10.92
N PRO A 70 0.86 1.39 -9.59
CA PRO A 70 1.66 0.40 -8.87
C PRO A 70 1.50 -1.04 -9.35
N GLU A 71 0.33 -1.41 -9.86
CA GLU A 71 0.06 -2.71 -10.46
C GLU A 71 0.99 -3.02 -11.66
N MET A 72 1.60 -2.00 -12.29
CA MET A 72 2.58 -2.13 -13.37
C MET A 72 4.04 -2.17 -12.87
N TRP A 73 4.31 -1.93 -11.58
CA TRP A 73 5.68 -1.83 -11.04
C TRP A 73 6.29 -3.15 -10.58
N ARG A 74 5.58 -4.28 -10.74
CA ARG A 74 6.00 -5.59 -10.22
C ARG A 74 7.36 -6.06 -10.73
N GLU A 75 7.67 -5.75 -12.00
CA GLU A 75 8.94 -6.10 -12.66
C GLU A 75 9.81 -4.86 -12.92
N VAL A 76 9.47 -3.72 -12.32
CA VAL A 76 10.22 -2.46 -12.48
C VAL A 76 11.19 -2.32 -11.29
N PRO A 77 12.49 -2.08 -11.54
CA PRO A 77 13.45 -1.80 -10.47
C PRO A 77 13.01 -0.64 -9.58
N VAL A 78 13.26 -0.76 -8.28
CA VAL A 78 12.89 0.24 -7.26
C VAL A 78 13.39 1.64 -7.64
N GLU A 79 14.62 1.74 -8.14
CA GLU A 79 15.27 2.97 -8.58
C GLU A 79 14.48 3.65 -9.70
N ARG A 80 13.98 2.87 -10.67
CA ARG A 80 13.18 3.37 -11.78
C ARG A 80 11.79 3.82 -11.33
N VAL A 81 11.17 3.10 -10.38
CA VAL A 81 9.93 3.57 -9.76
C VAL A 81 10.18 4.93 -9.09
N LEU A 82 11.26 5.08 -8.34
CA LEU A 82 11.60 6.34 -7.68
C LEU A 82 11.80 7.48 -8.69
N GLU A 83 12.42 7.24 -9.83
CA GLU A 83 12.53 8.23 -10.92
C GLU A 83 11.15 8.71 -11.39
N PHE A 84 10.21 7.78 -11.63
CA PHE A 84 8.83 8.14 -11.96
C PHE A 84 8.18 8.99 -10.88
N ARG A 85 8.40 8.64 -9.61
CA ARG A 85 7.81 9.35 -8.47
C ARG A 85 8.38 10.74 -8.28
N TYR A 86 9.69 10.91 -8.51
CA TYR A 86 10.38 12.18 -8.36
C TYR A 86 10.17 13.13 -9.53
N SER A 87 9.80 12.63 -10.72
CA SER A 87 9.43 13.49 -11.85
C SER A 87 8.05 14.14 -11.68
N MET A 88 7.22 13.64 -10.76
CA MET A 88 5.89 14.18 -10.49
C MET A 88 5.97 15.47 -9.66
N ILE A 89 5.52 16.59 -10.24
CA ILE A 89 5.53 17.91 -9.60
C ILE A 89 4.17 18.21 -8.98
N LEU A 90 4.15 18.61 -7.71
CA LEU A 90 2.92 18.77 -6.93
C LEU A 90 2.47 20.23 -6.84
N GLY A 91 1.30 20.53 -7.41
CA GLY A 91 0.58 21.79 -7.28
C GLY A 91 -0.20 21.87 -5.98
N GLN A 92 0.23 22.69 -5.02
CA GLN A 92 -0.36 22.66 -3.68
C GLN A 92 -1.47 23.69 -3.50
N PHE A 93 -2.65 23.24 -3.11
CA PHE A 93 -3.72 24.10 -2.60
C PHE A 93 -4.01 23.79 -1.13
N ARG A 94 -4.58 24.76 -0.41
CA ARG A 94 -5.21 24.56 0.89
C ARG A 94 -6.71 24.65 0.71
N ALA A 95 -7.42 23.56 0.96
CA ALA A 95 -8.86 23.47 0.76
C ALA A 95 -9.54 22.78 1.94
N ASP A 96 -10.81 23.11 2.17
CA ASP A 96 -11.68 22.32 3.04
C ASP A 96 -12.06 21.02 2.31
N VAL A 97 -12.07 19.90 3.02
CA VAL A 97 -12.35 18.58 2.43
C VAL A 97 -13.74 18.41 1.83
N ARG A 98 -14.70 19.31 2.11
CA ARG A 98 -16.09 19.15 1.68
C ARG A 98 -16.30 19.59 0.22
N ARG A 99 -16.07 20.87 -0.10
CA ARG A 99 -16.25 21.45 -1.43
C ARG A 99 -15.41 22.72 -1.60
N SER A 100 -14.69 22.81 -2.72
CA SER A 100 -14.09 24.02 -3.28
C SER A 100 -13.73 23.75 -4.75
N LYS A 101 -13.44 24.80 -5.54
CA LYS A 101 -13.00 24.65 -6.94
C LYS A 101 -11.79 23.70 -7.05
N GLU A 102 -10.87 23.77 -6.09
CA GLU A 102 -9.68 22.94 -6.06
C GLU A 102 -9.97 21.47 -5.70
N VAL A 103 -11.03 21.21 -4.92
CA VAL A 103 -11.51 19.84 -4.65
C VAL A 103 -12.06 19.21 -5.93
N GLU A 104 -12.81 19.97 -6.74
CA GLU A 104 -13.38 19.50 -8.00
C GLU A 104 -12.29 19.06 -8.99
N VAL A 105 -11.17 19.79 -9.08
CA VAL A 105 -10.00 19.39 -9.87
C VAL A 105 -9.48 18.01 -9.46
N VAL A 106 -9.32 17.78 -8.15
CA VAL A 106 -8.84 16.48 -7.64
C VAL A 106 -9.86 15.37 -7.90
N GLN A 107 -11.15 15.67 -7.79
CA GLN A 107 -12.24 14.75 -8.10
C GLN A 107 -12.22 14.35 -9.57
N GLU A 108 -12.19 15.33 -10.47
CA GLU A 108 -12.15 15.12 -11.92
C GLU A 108 -10.94 14.28 -12.32
N MET A 109 -9.72 14.68 -11.90
CA MET A 109 -8.51 13.91 -12.20
C MET A 109 -8.64 12.45 -11.74
N SER A 110 -9.22 12.21 -10.55
CA SER A 110 -9.32 10.84 -10.01
C SER A 110 -10.21 9.90 -10.82
N LEU A 111 -11.08 10.41 -11.70
CA LEU A 111 -11.99 9.60 -12.52
C LEU A 111 -11.24 8.81 -13.60
N TYR A 112 -10.10 9.30 -14.05
CA TYR A 112 -9.39 8.74 -15.20
C TYR A 112 -8.34 7.71 -14.76
N ASP A 113 -8.07 6.73 -15.62
CA ASP A 113 -7.03 5.70 -15.46
C ASP A 113 -5.95 5.77 -16.57
N LYS A 114 -6.08 6.75 -17.46
CA LYS A 114 -5.19 7.05 -18.58
C LYS A 114 -4.64 8.45 -18.44
N PRO A 115 -3.47 8.75 -19.05
CA PRO A 115 -2.89 10.08 -18.98
C PRO A 115 -3.87 11.17 -19.44
N ILE A 116 -3.87 12.29 -18.72
CA ILE A 116 -4.65 13.51 -19.03
C ILE A 116 -3.70 14.69 -19.11
N ASP A 117 -3.93 15.60 -20.06
CA ASP A 117 -3.09 16.79 -20.20
C ASP A 117 -3.53 17.84 -19.19
N VAL A 118 -2.60 18.20 -18.30
CA VAL A 118 -2.83 19.12 -17.20
C VAL A 118 -1.80 20.23 -17.25
N GLU A 119 -2.29 21.45 -17.17
CA GLU A 119 -1.47 22.64 -16.99
C GLU A 119 -1.53 23.08 -15.52
N VAL A 120 -0.37 23.41 -14.94
CA VAL A 120 -0.26 23.91 -13.58
C VAL A 120 0.55 25.18 -13.57
N SER A 121 -0.09 26.28 -13.15
CA SER A 121 0.58 27.54 -12.88
C SER A 121 0.91 27.68 -11.41
N PHE A 122 2.19 27.76 -11.07
CA PHE A 122 2.69 27.87 -9.70
C PHE A 122 2.84 29.33 -9.27
N ALA A 123 2.60 29.59 -7.98
CA ALA A 123 2.84 30.90 -7.38
C ALA A 123 4.34 31.24 -7.27
N LYS A 124 5.19 30.22 -7.29
CA LYS A 124 6.65 30.31 -7.25
C LYS A 124 7.26 29.02 -7.82
N PRO A 125 8.53 29.02 -8.25
CA PRO A 125 9.18 27.83 -8.78
C PRO A 125 9.06 26.64 -7.79
N PRO A 126 8.67 25.44 -8.26
CA PRO A 126 8.67 24.23 -7.46
C PRO A 126 10.05 23.96 -6.83
N SER A 127 10.03 23.47 -5.60
CA SER A 127 11.25 23.11 -4.87
C SER A 127 11.11 21.72 -4.27
N VAL A 128 12.21 20.98 -4.27
CA VAL A 128 12.28 19.66 -3.67
C VAL A 128 12.20 19.80 -2.17
N ARG A 129 11.18 19.18 -1.58
CA ARG A 129 11.02 19.07 -0.14
C ARG A 129 11.07 17.61 0.24
N ALA A 130 11.75 17.31 1.34
CA ALA A 130 11.75 15.95 1.83
C ALA A 130 10.33 15.56 2.27
N PHE A 131 9.79 14.53 1.65
CA PHE A 131 8.55 13.87 2.02
C PHE A 131 8.89 12.49 2.58
N PHE A 132 8.27 12.15 3.71
CA PHE A 132 8.58 10.90 4.42
C PHE A 132 7.29 10.27 4.96
N ASP A 133 6.88 9.16 4.37
CA ASP A 133 5.70 8.39 4.74
C ASP A 133 5.95 6.91 4.44
N ASP A 134 5.50 6.00 5.31
CA ASP A 134 5.65 4.55 5.17
C ASP A 134 4.58 3.91 4.26
N VAL A 135 3.48 4.61 4.01
CA VAL A 135 2.36 4.11 3.20
C VAL A 135 2.51 4.55 1.75
N LEU A 136 2.97 5.77 1.53
CA LEU A 136 3.06 6.39 0.20
C LEU A 136 4.47 6.31 -0.38
N PRO A 137 4.60 6.14 -1.71
CA PRO A 137 5.86 6.44 -2.38
C PRO A 137 6.22 7.93 -2.22
N PRO A 138 7.50 8.30 -2.38
CA PRO A 138 7.90 9.70 -2.36
C PRO A 138 7.26 10.48 -3.51
N PHE A 139 7.38 11.80 -3.45
CA PHE A 139 6.92 12.73 -4.46
C PHE A 139 8.07 13.65 -4.89
N GLY A 140 7.96 14.23 -6.08
CA GLY A 140 8.90 15.20 -6.61
C GLY A 140 8.79 16.59 -5.97
N ALA A 141 9.26 17.59 -6.72
CA ALA A 141 9.22 18.97 -6.28
C ALA A 141 7.78 19.48 -6.10
N SER A 142 7.61 20.53 -5.30
CA SER A 142 6.29 21.09 -5.04
C SER A 142 6.32 22.58 -4.79
N ALA A 143 5.21 23.26 -5.13
CA ALA A 143 4.98 24.66 -4.81
C ALA A 143 3.47 24.94 -4.69
N PRO A 144 3.06 26.04 -4.04
CA PRO A 144 1.69 26.52 -4.11
C PRO A 144 1.28 26.74 -5.57
N ALA A 145 0.13 26.19 -5.97
CA ALA A 145 -0.45 26.42 -7.29
C ALA A 145 -1.40 27.62 -7.24
N LYS A 146 -1.44 28.40 -8.32
CA LYS A 146 -2.45 29.43 -8.59
C LYS A 146 -3.66 28.81 -9.28
N GLU A 147 -3.39 27.94 -10.26
CA GLU A 147 -4.41 27.31 -11.07
C GLU A 147 -3.95 25.94 -11.58
N VAL A 148 -4.91 25.06 -11.81
CA VAL A 148 -4.73 23.77 -12.48
C VAL A 148 -5.84 23.64 -13.51
N ILE A 149 -5.47 23.44 -14.77
CA ILE A 149 -6.38 23.32 -15.91
C ILE A 149 -6.25 21.93 -16.50
N ILE A 150 -7.36 21.24 -16.70
CA ILE A 150 -7.43 19.95 -17.39
C ILE A 150 -7.87 20.24 -18.82
N HIS A 151 -6.98 20.03 -19.80
CA HIS A 151 -7.23 20.40 -21.20
C HIS A 151 -7.96 19.31 -21.96
N SER A 152 -7.47 18.08 -21.84
CA SER A 152 -7.99 16.93 -22.55
C SER A 152 -8.05 15.73 -21.61
N ALA A 153 -9.19 15.05 -21.61
CA ALA A 153 -9.37 13.85 -20.82
C ALA A 153 -10.08 12.76 -21.64
N PRO A 154 -9.59 11.51 -21.60
CA PRO A 154 -10.28 10.38 -22.19
C PRO A 154 -11.56 10.10 -21.40
N ARG A 155 -12.46 9.26 -21.93
CA ARG A 155 -13.61 8.81 -21.13
C ARG A 155 -13.13 8.02 -19.90
N PRO A 156 -13.69 8.26 -18.70
CA PRO A 156 -13.46 7.41 -17.54
C PRO A 156 -13.87 5.95 -17.82
N PRO A 157 -13.32 4.96 -17.10
CA PRO A 157 -13.85 3.61 -17.13
C PRO A 157 -15.35 3.61 -16.77
N LYS A 158 -16.18 2.89 -17.53
CA LYS A 158 -17.65 2.87 -17.33
C LYS A 158 -18.07 2.53 -15.89
N ALA A 159 -17.33 1.65 -15.23
CA ALA A 159 -17.60 1.28 -13.83
C ALA A 159 -17.36 2.46 -12.87
N VAL A 160 -16.31 3.25 -13.12
CA VAL A 160 -15.99 4.46 -12.35
C VAL A 160 -17.04 5.53 -12.57
N GLU A 161 -17.43 5.78 -13.82
CA GLU A 161 -18.48 6.72 -14.17
C GLU A 161 -19.80 6.38 -13.48
N LYS A 162 -20.22 5.11 -13.55
CA LYS A 162 -21.44 4.64 -12.87
C LYS A 162 -21.40 4.92 -11.37
N VAL A 163 -20.32 4.53 -10.70
CA VAL A 163 -20.16 4.72 -9.25
C VAL A 163 -20.08 6.20 -8.88
N TYR A 164 -19.46 7.01 -9.73
CA TYR A 164 -19.37 8.45 -9.50
C TYR A 164 -20.76 9.11 -9.51
N TYR A 165 -21.63 8.77 -10.45
CA TYR A 165 -22.98 9.35 -10.49
C TYR A 165 -23.97 8.72 -9.51
N ASP A 166 -23.69 7.52 -9.00
CA ASP A 166 -24.50 6.87 -7.96
C ASP A 166 -24.18 7.43 -6.57
N THR A 167 -24.82 8.54 -6.20
CA THR A 167 -24.55 9.24 -4.93
C THR A 167 -25.16 8.56 -3.70
N ASP A 168 -26.04 7.58 -3.88
CA ASP A 168 -26.65 6.80 -2.79
C ASP A 168 -25.87 5.51 -2.47
N LEU A 169 -24.96 5.09 -3.37
CA LEU A 169 -24.11 3.93 -3.18
C LEU A 169 -23.13 4.11 -2.01
N ARG A 170 -23.10 3.17 -1.08
CA ARG A 170 -22.16 3.23 0.05
C ARG A 170 -20.74 3.01 -0.45
N ALA A 171 -19.77 3.67 0.20
CA ALA A 171 -18.36 3.61 -0.23
C ALA A 171 -17.83 2.16 -0.25
N VAL A 172 -18.24 1.33 0.71
CA VAL A 172 -17.87 -0.09 0.77
C VAL A 172 -18.39 -0.86 -0.45
N GLU A 173 -19.65 -0.69 -0.82
CA GLU A 173 -20.28 -1.34 -1.98
C GLU A 173 -19.66 -0.83 -3.29
N ALA A 174 -19.38 0.47 -3.36
CA ALA A 174 -18.67 1.10 -4.47
C ALA A 174 -17.28 0.49 -4.68
N MET A 175 -16.48 0.34 -3.62
CA MET A 175 -15.16 -0.28 -3.69
C MET A 175 -15.24 -1.71 -4.23
N SER A 176 -16.16 -2.53 -3.72
CA SER A 176 -16.39 -3.90 -4.21
C SER A 176 -16.78 -3.91 -5.68
N TYR A 177 -17.76 -3.07 -6.05
CA TYR A 177 -18.29 -3.00 -7.40
C TYR A 177 -17.20 -2.71 -8.43
N LEU A 178 -16.31 -1.75 -8.10
CA LEU A 178 -15.16 -1.36 -8.92
C LEU A 178 -14.13 -2.49 -9.00
N TYR A 179 -13.78 -3.07 -7.85
CA TYR A 179 -12.79 -4.13 -7.75
C TYR A 179 -13.20 -5.38 -8.55
N GLU A 180 -14.44 -5.83 -8.42
CA GLU A 180 -14.99 -6.96 -9.18
C GLU A 180 -15.08 -6.71 -10.70
N ARG A 181 -14.93 -5.45 -11.14
CA ARG A 181 -14.88 -5.07 -12.57
C ARG A 181 -13.46 -4.82 -13.06
N GLY A 182 -12.46 -5.23 -12.28
CA GLY A 182 -11.05 -5.13 -12.66
C GLY A 182 -10.48 -3.72 -12.58
N VAL A 183 -11.14 -2.79 -11.89
CA VAL A 183 -10.54 -1.48 -11.60
C VAL A 183 -9.37 -1.68 -10.64
N ALA A 184 -8.21 -1.11 -10.97
CA ALA A 184 -7.00 -1.25 -10.18
C ALA A 184 -7.20 -0.77 -8.74
N VAL A 185 -6.59 -1.45 -7.77
CA VAL A 185 -6.70 -1.10 -6.34
C VAL A 185 -6.19 0.32 -6.10
N SER A 186 -5.09 0.70 -6.75
CA SER A 186 -4.56 2.07 -6.71
C SER A 186 -5.56 3.12 -7.24
N HIS A 187 -6.36 2.80 -8.26
CA HIS A 187 -7.39 3.71 -8.77
C HIS A 187 -8.56 3.84 -7.80
N ILE A 188 -9.01 2.74 -7.19
CA ILE A 188 -10.03 2.77 -6.13
C ILE A 188 -9.56 3.62 -4.93
N GLN A 189 -8.27 3.52 -4.56
CA GLN A 189 -7.66 4.34 -3.52
C GLN A 189 -7.67 5.83 -3.87
N LYS A 190 -7.39 6.18 -5.12
CA LYS A 190 -7.47 7.57 -5.61
C LYS A 190 -8.90 8.10 -5.57
N LEU A 191 -9.87 7.32 -6.02
CA LEU A 191 -11.30 7.68 -5.97
C LEU A 191 -11.77 7.92 -4.53
N LEU A 192 -11.43 7.02 -3.60
CA LEU A 192 -11.75 7.23 -2.18
C LEU A 192 -11.05 8.48 -1.62
N SER A 193 -9.77 8.69 -1.94
CA SER A 193 -9.02 9.85 -1.46
C SER A 193 -9.59 11.17 -1.98
N ALA A 194 -10.03 11.20 -3.24
CA ALA A 194 -10.71 12.31 -3.87
C ALA A 194 -12.16 12.49 -3.39
N GLY A 195 -12.65 11.64 -2.49
CA GLY A 195 -13.99 11.75 -1.95
C GLY A 195 -15.08 11.50 -2.99
N THR A 196 -14.82 10.69 -4.02
CA THR A 196 -15.79 10.40 -5.08
C THR A 196 -16.62 9.14 -4.81
N LEU A 197 -16.37 8.43 -3.70
CA LEU A 197 -17.08 7.22 -3.30
C LEU A 197 -17.93 7.44 -2.03
N GLY A 198 -19.15 6.91 -2.02
CA GLY A 198 -20.03 6.93 -0.84
C GLY A 198 -21.13 8.00 -0.88
N VAL A 199 -21.92 8.04 0.19
CA VAL A 199 -23.08 8.95 0.33
C VAL A 199 -22.67 10.33 0.86
N LYS A 200 -21.86 10.38 1.92
CA LYS A 200 -21.36 11.63 2.52
C LYS A 200 -19.93 11.91 2.05
N ARG A 201 -19.83 12.29 0.78
CA ARG A 201 -18.58 12.50 0.06
C ARG A 201 -17.78 13.69 0.60
N LYS A 202 -16.51 13.44 0.93
CA LYS A 202 -15.50 14.43 1.32
C LYS A 202 -14.12 13.84 1.05
N LEU A 203 -13.13 14.70 0.84
CA LEU A 203 -11.75 14.24 0.69
C LEU A 203 -11.29 13.41 1.89
N VAL A 204 -10.58 12.34 1.59
CA VAL A 204 -9.97 11.45 2.57
C VAL A 204 -8.45 11.54 2.41
N PRO A 205 -7.68 11.81 3.48
CA PRO A 205 -6.23 11.77 3.41
C PRO A 205 -5.72 10.49 2.75
N THR A 206 -4.83 10.61 1.76
CA THR A 206 -4.47 9.48 0.87
C THR A 206 -3.94 8.29 1.65
N ARG A 207 -3.18 8.53 2.73
CA ARG A 207 -2.71 7.49 3.65
C ARG A 207 -3.86 6.65 4.24
N TRP A 208 -4.95 7.29 4.64
CA TRP A 208 -6.12 6.61 5.20
C TRP A 208 -6.90 5.90 4.10
N ALA A 209 -7.04 6.53 2.93
CA ALA A 209 -7.72 5.92 1.79
C ALA A 209 -7.05 4.62 1.36
N ILE A 210 -5.72 4.57 1.27
CA ILE A 210 -4.95 3.37 0.93
C ILE A 210 -5.28 2.22 1.88
N THR A 211 -5.16 2.49 3.19
CA THR A 211 -5.40 1.44 4.19
C THR A 211 -6.88 1.04 4.24
N ALA A 212 -7.80 1.98 4.08
CA ALA A 212 -9.23 1.72 4.11
C ALA A 212 -9.68 0.84 2.94
N VAL A 213 -9.16 1.08 1.73
CA VAL A 213 -9.45 0.22 0.57
C VAL A 213 -8.86 -1.17 0.78
N ASP A 214 -7.59 -1.27 1.17
CA ASP A 214 -6.94 -2.58 1.38
C ASP A 214 -7.68 -3.39 2.47
N ASP A 215 -8.08 -2.76 3.57
CA ASP A 215 -8.85 -3.39 4.65
C ASP A 215 -10.25 -3.82 4.19
N THR A 216 -10.97 -2.95 3.46
CA THR A 216 -12.34 -3.22 3.00
C THR A 216 -12.37 -4.36 2.00
N LEU A 217 -11.53 -4.30 0.97
CA LEU A 217 -11.47 -5.34 -0.06
C LEU A 217 -11.04 -6.69 0.54
N SER A 218 -10.02 -6.68 1.41
CA SER A 218 -9.56 -7.92 2.03
C SER A 218 -10.64 -8.54 2.91
N LYS A 219 -11.39 -7.76 3.71
CA LYS A 219 -12.50 -8.29 4.53
C LYS A 219 -13.56 -8.98 3.69
N GLN A 220 -13.94 -8.41 2.56
CA GLN A 220 -14.96 -8.98 1.68
C GLN A 220 -14.50 -10.30 1.08
N ILE A 221 -13.27 -10.34 0.58
CA ILE A 221 -12.66 -11.58 0.08
C ILE A 221 -12.56 -12.61 1.20
N ILE A 222 -12.20 -12.19 2.42
CA ILE A 222 -12.08 -13.08 3.58
C ILE A 222 -13.41 -13.76 3.93
N GLU A 223 -14.54 -13.06 3.84
CA GLU A 223 -15.85 -13.69 4.07
C GLU A 223 -16.18 -14.77 3.03
N GLU A 224 -15.71 -14.59 1.78
CA GLU A 224 -15.83 -15.60 0.74
C GLU A 224 -14.92 -16.81 0.99
N ILE A 225 -13.62 -16.59 1.28
CA ILE A 225 -12.66 -17.69 1.47
C ILE A 225 -12.99 -18.55 2.68
N LYS A 226 -13.66 -18.00 3.71
CA LYS A 226 -14.09 -18.74 4.90
C LYS A 226 -15.08 -19.86 4.57
N GLN A 227 -15.78 -19.77 3.45
CA GLN A 227 -16.72 -20.78 2.96
C GLN A 227 -16.03 -21.90 2.17
N TYR A 228 -14.75 -21.74 1.82
CA TYR A 228 -14.00 -22.74 1.09
C TYR A 228 -13.38 -23.79 2.02
N GLU A 229 -13.19 -24.99 1.47
CA GLU A 229 -12.40 -26.03 2.11
C GLU A 229 -10.96 -25.56 2.33
N THR A 230 -10.36 -26.04 3.42
CA THR A 230 -8.96 -25.75 3.69
C THR A 230 -8.06 -26.39 2.63
N ILE A 231 -6.86 -25.84 2.43
CA ILE A 231 -5.78 -26.61 1.81
C ILE A 231 -5.52 -27.88 2.63
N ASP A 232 -4.91 -28.87 1.99
CA ASP A 232 -4.65 -30.21 2.50
C ASP A 232 -3.23 -30.36 3.07
N ARG A 233 -2.27 -29.62 2.53
CA ARG A 233 -0.87 -29.63 2.96
C ARG A 233 -0.35 -28.23 3.24
N TYR A 234 0.76 -28.16 3.97
CA TYR A 234 1.46 -26.89 4.17
C TYR A 234 2.09 -26.45 2.86
N ARG A 235 1.93 -25.18 2.49
CA ARG A 235 2.52 -24.60 1.29
C ARG A 235 3.43 -23.45 1.66
N VAL A 236 4.70 -23.51 1.26
CA VAL A 236 5.67 -22.44 1.50
C VAL A 236 6.03 -21.75 0.20
N PHE A 237 5.80 -20.44 0.16
CA PHE A 237 6.25 -19.55 -0.89
C PHE A 237 7.45 -18.75 -0.41
N VAL A 238 8.40 -18.51 -1.32
CA VAL A 238 9.59 -17.70 -1.07
C VAL A 238 9.83 -16.77 -2.25
N LEU A 239 10.04 -15.49 -1.96
CA LEU A 239 10.48 -14.50 -2.95
C LEU A 239 11.60 -13.65 -2.37
N LYS A 240 12.74 -13.59 -3.05
CA LYS A 240 13.81 -12.63 -2.79
C LYS A 240 13.73 -11.53 -3.83
N GLU A 241 13.55 -10.29 -3.40
CA GLU A 241 13.37 -9.16 -4.31
C GLU A 241 13.86 -7.85 -3.67
N SER A 242 14.66 -7.08 -4.40
CA SER A 242 15.13 -5.74 -3.98
C SER A 242 15.59 -5.67 -2.51
N LYS A 243 16.51 -6.57 -2.10
CA LYS A 243 17.03 -6.68 -0.71
C LYS A 243 15.96 -7.01 0.35
N ASN A 244 14.87 -7.65 -0.05
CA ASN A 244 13.86 -8.19 0.84
C ASN A 244 13.71 -9.70 0.61
N LEU A 245 13.39 -10.42 1.67
CA LEU A 245 12.89 -11.79 1.59
C LEU A 245 11.43 -11.77 2.05
N PHE A 246 10.53 -12.22 1.19
CA PHE A 246 9.13 -12.50 1.51
C PHE A 246 8.95 -14.01 1.61
N VAL A 247 8.25 -14.44 2.66
CA VAL A 247 7.89 -15.83 2.90
C VAL A 247 6.41 -15.89 3.25
N ALA A 248 5.68 -16.84 2.67
CA ALA A 248 4.35 -17.21 3.16
C ALA A 248 4.30 -18.71 3.46
N ILE A 249 3.87 -19.07 4.65
CA ILE A 249 3.49 -20.42 5.04
C ILE A 249 1.97 -20.44 5.11
N LEU A 250 1.34 -21.21 4.22
CA LEU A 250 -0.09 -21.50 4.29
C LEU A 250 -0.27 -22.84 4.99
N CYS A 251 -1.06 -22.87 6.05
CA CYS A 251 -1.35 -24.04 6.87
C CYS A 251 -2.74 -24.60 6.56
N PRO A 252 -2.92 -25.93 6.57
CA PRO A 252 -4.21 -26.61 6.36
C PRO A 252 -5.12 -26.42 7.58
N SER A 253 -5.65 -25.20 7.75
CA SER A 253 -6.46 -24.80 8.89
C SER A 253 -7.41 -23.67 8.51
N PRO A 254 -8.49 -23.44 9.27
CA PRO A 254 -9.38 -22.31 9.04
C PRO A 254 -8.64 -20.98 8.99
N TRP A 255 -9.26 -19.97 8.37
CA TRP A 255 -8.64 -18.66 8.17
C TRP A 255 -8.13 -18.09 9.50
N SER A 256 -6.87 -17.69 9.46
CA SER A 256 -6.21 -16.83 10.44
C SER A 256 -5.04 -16.21 9.68
N TYR A 257 -4.65 -15.01 10.03
CA TYR A 257 -3.64 -14.28 9.28
C TYR A 257 -2.62 -13.67 10.20
N GLU A 258 -1.35 -13.80 9.84
CA GLU A 258 -0.25 -13.12 10.52
C GLU A 258 0.66 -12.46 9.50
N TRP A 259 1.02 -11.21 9.80
CA TRP A 259 2.05 -10.46 9.10
C TRP A 259 3.19 -10.15 10.06
N GLY A 260 4.41 -10.43 9.64
CA GLY A 260 5.63 -10.16 10.40
C GLY A 260 6.66 -9.41 9.58
N GLU A 261 7.38 -8.49 10.23
CA GLU A 261 8.48 -7.77 9.61
C GLU A 261 9.73 -7.79 10.50
N ALA A 262 10.85 -8.17 9.91
CA ALA A 262 12.17 -8.11 10.52
C ALA A 262 13.01 -7.04 9.80
N TRP A 263 13.30 -5.96 10.51
CA TRP A 263 14.08 -4.84 10.02
C TRP A 263 15.53 -5.00 10.46
N TYR A 264 16.43 -5.28 9.54
CA TYR A 264 17.87 -5.38 9.83
C TYR A 264 18.48 -3.99 10.08
N PRO A 265 19.67 -3.90 10.70
CA PRO A 265 20.41 -2.64 10.77
C PRO A 265 20.59 -1.99 9.40
N ASP A 266 20.73 -0.66 9.39
CA ASP A 266 20.97 0.13 8.16
C ASP A 266 19.85 -0.01 7.11
N THR A 267 18.60 -0.14 7.59
CA THR A 267 17.36 -0.11 6.80
C THR A 267 16.51 1.10 7.14
N THR A 268 15.49 1.38 6.30
CA THR A 268 14.66 2.60 6.37
C THR A 268 14.19 2.97 7.78
N TRP A 269 13.75 2.01 8.59
CA TRP A 269 13.16 2.26 9.92
C TRP A 269 14.01 1.81 11.10
N ASN A 270 15.14 1.12 10.87
CA ASN A 270 15.98 0.60 11.94
C ASN A 270 17.32 1.34 12.02
N ARG A 271 17.48 2.16 13.07
CA ARG A 271 18.73 2.88 13.39
C ARG A 271 19.60 2.14 14.41
N THR A 272 19.16 0.98 14.88
CA THR A 272 19.85 0.22 15.91
C THR A 272 20.79 -0.79 15.28
N ARG A 273 21.70 -1.35 16.08
CA ARG A 273 22.60 -2.42 15.66
C ARG A 273 21.96 -3.82 15.75
N LYS A 274 20.70 -3.93 16.18
CA LYS A 274 19.99 -5.21 16.34
C LYS A 274 18.87 -5.31 15.31
N VAL A 275 18.57 -6.51 14.83
CA VAL A 275 17.38 -6.72 14.01
C VAL A 275 16.13 -6.52 14.89
N GLY A 276 15.22 -5.65 14.49
CA GLY A 276 13.93 -5.46 15.17
C GLY A 276 12.86 -6.29 14.48
N VAL A 277 12.10 -7.06 15.26
CA VAL A 277 11.09 -8.00 14.74
C VAL A 277 9.74 -7.66 15.34
N LEU A 278 8.75 -7.44 14.49
CA LEU A 278 7.39 -7.09 14.88
C LEU A 278 6.40 -7.97 14.13
N THR A 279 5.38 -8.45 14.83
CA THR A 279 4.31 -9.28 14.28
C THR A 279 2.95 -8.74 14.72
N ASP A 280 1.96 -8.89 13.85
CA ASP A 280 0.55 -8.75 14.17
C ASP A 280 -0.22 -9.89 13.54
N SER A 281 -1.26 -10.34 14.22
CA SER A 281 -2.10 -11.43 13.75
C SER A 281 -3.58 -11.18 13.98
N GLU A 282 -4.42 -11.95 13.30
CA GLU A 282 -5.84 -12.06 13.51
C GLU A 282 -6.26 -13.52 13.47
N GLY A 283 -7.25 -13.86 14.30
CA GLY A 283 -7.90 -15.17 14.22
C GLY A 283 -9.00 -15.18 13.17
N PHE A 284 -9.80 -16.24 13.18
CA PHE A 284 -10.94 -16.44 12.29
C PHE A 284 -11.91 -15.25 12.25
N PHE A 285 -12.14 -14.60 13.39
CA PHE A 285 -13.07 -13.46 13.51
C PHE A 285 -12.44 -12.09 13.17
N GLY A 286 -11.17 -12.05 12.74
CA GLY A 286 -10.48 -10.82 12.38
C GLY A 286 -10.00 -9.99 13.59
N ARG A 287 -9.64 -8.73 13.34
CA ARG A 287 -9.16 -7.78 14.36
C ARG A 287 -10.26 -6.82 14.81
N THR A 288 -10.27 -6.50 16.10
CA THR A 288 -11.07 -5.41 16.68
C THR A 288 -10.33 -4.08 16.70
N THR A 289 -9.00 -4.09 16.61
CA THR A 289 -8.14 -2.89 16.63
C THR A 289 -7.28 -2.77 15.38
N TYR A 290 -6.87 -1.54 15.07
CA TYR A 290 -5.95 -1.26 13.99
C TYR A 290 -4.62 -2.00 14.17
N ALA A 291 -4.05 -2.52 13.08
CA ALA A 291 -2.76 -3.22 13.12
C ALA A 291 -1.63 -2.26 13.51
N ARG A 292 -0.78 -2.67 14.46
CA ARG A 292 0.42 -1.93 14.88
C ARG A 292 1.39 -1.75 13.71
N LEU A 293 1.53 -2.78 12.87
CA LEU A 293 2.31 -2.77 11.62
C LEU A 293 1.75 -1.82 10.54
N GLY A 294 0.55 -1.27 10.72
CA GLY A 294 -0.03 -0.26 9.85
C GLY A 294 -0.42 -0.76 8.46
N GLY A 295 -0.26 0.09 7.44
CA GLY A 295 -0.75 -0.18 6.08
C GLY A 295 -0.19 -1.46 5.45
N CYS A 296 1.06 -1.83 5.79
CA CYS A 296 1.68 -3.06 5.27
C CYS A 296 0.82 -4.29 5.59
N TYR A 297 0.30 -4.40 6.82
CA TYR A 297 -0.55 -5.51 7.27
C TYR A 297 -1.79 -5.70 6.36
N TYR A 298 -2.47 -4.60 6.02
CA TYR A 298 -3.69 -4.67 5.22
C TYR A 298 -3.38 -4.95 3.75
N SER A 299 -2.31 -4.34 3.23
CA SER A 299 -1.84 -4.55 1.86
C SER A 299 -1.39 -5.99 1.62
N SER A 300 -0.73 -6.61 2.63
CA SER A 300 -0.31 -8.00 2.57
C SER A 300 -1.47 -8.96 2.76
N ARG A 301 -2.40 -8.66 3.68
CA ARG A 301 -3.62 -9.44 3.87
C ARG A 301 -4.47 -9.49 2.60
N LEU A 302 -4.61 -8.36 1.90
CA LEU A 302 -5.31 -8.32 0.62
C LEU A 302 -4.66 -9.25 -0.40
N ALA A 303 -3.35 -9.15 -0.64
CA ALA A 303 -2.65 -10.01 -1.60
C ALA A 303 -2.78 -11.51 -1.27
N THR A 304 -2.72 -11.86 0.03
CA THR A 304 -2.92 -13.24 0.49
C THR A 304 -4.36 -13.72 0.29
N ALA A 305 -5.35 -12.90 0.64
CA ALA A 305 -6.77 -13.23 0.46
C ALA A 305 -7.11 -13.41 -1.02
N GLU A 306 -6.57 -12.57 -1.91
CA GLU A 306 -6.70 -12.68 -3.37
C GLU A 306 -6.18 -14.03 -3.90
N TYR A 307 -5.03 -14.49 -3.41
CA TYR A 307 -4.48 -15.79 -3.77
C TYR A 307 -5.42 -16.93 -3.37
N LEU A 308 -5.87 -16.92 -2.12
CA LEU A 308 -6.76 -17.97 -1.58
C LEU A 308 -8.12 -18.01 -2.30
N ARG A 309 -8.69 -16.84 -2.60
CA ARG A 309 -9.90 -16.74 -3.43
C ARG A 309 -9.68 -17.33 -4.82
N ARG A 310 -8.56 -17.00 -5.48
CA ARG A 310 -8.23 -17.51 -6.82
C ARG A 310 -8.15 -19.04 -6.87
N ILE A 311 -7.57 -19.67 -5.84
CA ILE A 311 -7.49 -21.14 -5.76
C ILE A 311 -8.73 -21.78 -5.13
N ARG A 312 -9.73 -20.98 -4.70
CA ARG A 312 -10.95 -21.40 -4.00
C ARG A 312 -10.64 -22.32 -2.82
N ARG A 313 -9.73 -21.88 -1.94
CA ARG A 313 -9.34 -22.58 -0.72
C ARG A 313 -9.20 -21.62 0.45
N GLN A 314 -9.27 -22.17 1.65
CA GLN A 314 -8.98 -21.51 2.91
C GLN A 314 -7.63 -21.96 3.47
N ALA A 315 -6.96 -21.11 4.23
CA ALA A 315 -5.77 -21.49 5.00
C ALA A 315 -5.57 -20.51 6.16
N THR A 316 -4.90 -20.98 7.22
CA THR A 316 -4.16 -20.06 8.09
C THR A 316 -2.91 -19.61 7.34
N ALA A 317 -2.67 -18.30 7.24
CA ALA A 317 -1.56 -17.74 6.48
C ALA A 317 -0.60 -16.98 7.41
N ILE A 318 0.63 -17.46 7.48
CA ILE A 318 1.74 -16.84 8.21
C ILE A 318 2.67 -16.22 7.18
N VAL A 319 2.73 -14.90 7.12
CA VAL A 319 3.47 -14.19 6.08
C VAL A 319 4.51 -13.28 6.73
N TRP A 320 5.78 -13.49 6.37
CA TRP A 320 6.90 -12.77 6.95
C TRP A 320 7.72 -12.05 5.88
N ARG A 321 8.28 -10.91 6.28
CA ARG A 321 9.19 -10.11 5.46
C ARG A 321 10.46 -9.81 6.24
N GLU A 322 11.61 -10.13 5.66
CA GLU A 322 12.92 -9.64 6.12
C GLU A 322 13.36 -8.50 5.21
N ILE A 323 13.72 -7.37 5.81
CA ILE A 323 14.23 -6.19 5.12
C ILE A 323 15.73 -6.10 5.42
N TYR A 324 16.56 -6.27 4.40
CA TYR A 324 18.02 -6.34 4.55
C TYR A 324 18.72 -4.99 4.38
N PRO A 325 19.96 -4.85 4.90
CA PRO A 325 20.71 -3.60 4.85
C PRO A 325 20.77 -2.98 3.45
N GLY A 326 20.63 -1.65 3.38
CA GLY A 326 20.63 -0.91 2.12
C GLY A 326 19.28 -0.88 1.39
N PHE A 327 18.20 -1.43 1.97
CA PHE A 327 16.82 -1.03 1.66
C PHE A 327 16.46 0.16 2.56
N ASN A 328 16.79 1.37 2.09
CA ASN A 328 16.74 2.61 2.87
C ASN A 328 15.75 3.64 2.32
N VAL A 329 14.83 3.22 1.44
CA VAL A 329 13.85 4.10 0.83
C VAL A 329 12.43 3.74 1.31
N PRO A 330 11.64 4.71 1.79
CA PRO A 330 10.22 4.50 2.02
C PRO A 330 9.48 4.47 0.68
N ILE A 331 9.27 3.27 0.13
CA ILE A 331 8.65 3.14 -1.20
C ILE A 331 7.12 3.04 -1.17
N GLY A 332 6.53 2.81 0.00
CA GLY A 332 5.09 2.66 0.19
C GLY A 332 4.60 1.21 0.20
N VAL A 333 3.34 1.02 0.62
CA VAL A 333 2.75 -0.32 0.83
C VAL A 333 2.41 -1.07 -0.45
N TRP A 334 2.36 -0.37 -1.58
CA TRP A 334 2.20 -1.01 -2.89
C TRP A 334 3.28 -2.07 -3.12
N PHE A 335 4.52 -1.82 -2.67
CA PHE A 335 5.63 -2.75 -2.84
C PHE A 335 5.31 -4.07 -2.13
N VAL A 336 4.81 -4.01 -0.91
CA VAL A 336 4.38 -5.22 -0.18
C VAL A 336 3.28 -5.96 -0.92
N ARG A 337 2.22 -5.25 -1.34
CA ARG A 337 1.10 -5.86 -2.06
C ARG A 337 1.53 -6.53 -3.36
N GLU A 338 2.30 -5.84 -4.20
CA GLU A 338 2.71 -6.36 -5.50
C GLU A 338 3.79 -7.44 -5.40
N MET A 339 4.69 -7.37 -4.43
CA MET A 339 5.67 -8.44 -4.19
C MET A 339 5.01 -9.71 -3.67
N LEU A 340 3.98 -9.61 -2.83
CA LEU A 340 3.21 -10.78 -2.42
C LEU A 340 2.39 -11.34 -3.58
N ARG A 341 1.77 -10.50 -4.42
CA ARG A 341 1.12 -10.97 -5.67
C ARG A 341 2.12 -11.68 -6.60
N LYS A 342 3.34 -11.15 -6.74
CA LYS A 342 4.45 -11.80 -7.48
C LYS A 342 4.80 -13.17 -6.88
N MET A 343 5.00 -13.21 -5.57
CA MET A 343 5.32 -14.43 -4.83
C MET A 343 4.24 -15.51 -5.00
N TYR A 344 2.97 -15.15 -4.82
CA TYR A 344 1.82 -16.07 -4.97
C TYR A 344 1.51 -16.46 -6.42
N ALA A 345 2.04 -15.74 -7.41
CA ALA A 345 2.03 -16.16 -8.81
C ALA A 345 3.13 -17.19 -9.11
N GLY A 346 4.16 -17.26 -8.27
CA GLY A 346 5.24 -18.24 -8.36
C GLY A 346 4.89 -19.62 -7.83
N LYS A 347 5.89 -20.51 -7.82
CA LYS A 347 5.78 -21.87 -7.27
C LYS A 347 5.93 -21.87 -5.75
N TYR A 348 5.30 -22.83 -5.11
CA TYR A 348 5.47 -23.15 -3.68
C TYR A 348 6.04 -24.56 -3.52
N CYS A 349 6.58 -24.84 -2.33
CA CYS A 349 6.94 -26.18 -1.88
C CYS A 349 5.88 -26.70 -0.91
N GLU A 350 5.60 -28.00 -0.96
CA GLU A 350 4.62 -28.65 -0.08
C GLU A 350 5.30 -29.43 1.05
N PHE A 351 4.66 -29.45 2.21
CA PHE A 351 5.13 -30.16 3.39
C PHE A 351 3.95 -30.76 4.17
N ASP A 352 4.21 -31.85 4.89
CA ASP A 352 3.20 -32.53 5.70
C ASP A 352 3.09 -31.94 7.11
N THR A 353 4.16 -31.31 7.60
CA THR A 353 4.18 -30.72 8.94
C THR A 353 4.62 -29.25 8.92
N LEU A 354 4.13 -28.49 9.91
CA LEU A 354 4.59 -27.12 10.14
C LEU A 354 6.10 -27.07 10.39
N GLU A 355 6.66 -28.09 11.05
CA GLU A 355 8.09 -28.14 11.36
C GLU A 355 8.94 -28.28 10.09
N ASP A 356 8.52 -29.12 9.14
CA ASP A 356 9.19 -29.25 7.84
C ASP A 356 9.13 -27.95 7.03
N ALA A 357 7.97 -27.29 7.05
CA ALA A 357 7.81 -25.98 6.43
C ALA A 357 8.74 -24.94 7.06
N LEU A 358 8.83 -24.88 8.40
CA LEU A 358 9.72 -23.95 9.12
C LEU A 358 11.21 -24.26 8.84
N ARG A 359 11.61 -25.53 8.82
CA ARG A 359 12.97 -25.95 8.43
C ARG A 359 13.32 -25.52 7.02
N PHE A 360 12.37 -25.54 6.09
CA PHE A 360 12.59 -25.03 4.74
C PHE A 360 12.75 -23.50 4.70
N VAL A 361 11.97 -22.77 5.50
CA VAL A 361 12.12 -21.31 5.63
C VAL A 361 13.47 -20.93 6.21
N ASP A 362 13.98 -21.68 7.19
CA ASP A 362 15.29 -21.43 7.82
C ASP A 362 16.45 -21.44 6.82
N LYS A 363 16.37 -22.27 5.77
CA LYS A 363 17.37 -22.29 4.67
C LYS A 363 17.44 -21.00 3.86
N HIS A 364 16.43 -20.13 3.97
CA HIS A 364 16.33 -18.89 3.21
C HIS A 364 16.47 -17.64 4.07
N SER A 365 16.08 -17.72 5.34
CA SER A 365 16.09 -16.64 6.34
C SER A 365 17.52 -16.35 6.83
N ASN A 366 17.82 -15.07 7.08
CA ASN A 366 19.07 -14.68 7.73
C ASN A 366 18.88 -14.47 9.25
N LEU A 367 17.65 -14.57 9.77
CA LEU A 367 17.30 -14.19 11.15
C LEU A 367 17.40 -15.35 12.14
N ASP A 368 17.53 -16.58 11.63
CA ASP A 368 17.13 -17.84 12.29
C ASP A 368 15.60 -17.93 12.51
N VAL A 369 15.00 -19.04 12.07
CA VAL A 369 13.57 -19.30 12.20
C VAL A 369 13.12 -19.34 13.67
N GLY A 370 14.02 -19.68 14.60
CA GLY A 370 13.75 -19.66 16.04
C GLY A 370 13.22 -18.32 16.53
N ARG A 371 13.75 -17.22 15.98
CA ARG A 371 13.33 -15.87 16.34
C ARG A 371 11.97 -15.50 15.77
N TRP A 372 11.63 -16.00 14.58
CA TRP A 372 10.29 -15.88 14.02
C TRP A 372 9.26 -16.64 14.86
N ILE A 373 9.58 -17.88 15.27
CA ILE A 373 8.75 -18.70 16.15
C ILE A 373 8.50 -17.98 17.50
N GLU A 374 9.52 -17.35 18.08
CA GLU A 374 9.39 -16.59 19.33
C GLU A 374 8.44 -15.39 19.20
N LYS A 375 8.33 -14.77 18.02
CA LYS A 375 7.45 -13.60 17.79
C LYS A 375 6.09 -13.95 17.19
N SER A 376 5.97 -15.09 16.54
CA SER A 376 4.73 -15.51 15.89
C SER A 376 3.68 -15.94 16.92
N THR A 377 2.47 -15.42 16.79
CA THR A 377 1.32 -15.85 17.59
C THR A 377 0.72 -17.10 16.99
N LEU A 378 0.62 -17.17 15.66
CA LEU A 378 -0.02 -18.29 14.97
C LEU A 378 0.84 -19.56 14.96
N VAL A 379 2.18 -19.46 14.86
CA VAL A 379 3.06 -20.63 14.99
C VAL A 379 2.96 -21.23 16.40
N LYS A 380 2.99 -20.39 17.44
CA LYS A 380 2.86 -20.86 18.83
C LYS A 380 1.52 -21.55 19.06
N ARG A 381 0.43 -21.00 18.50
CA ARG A 381 -0.90 -21.61 18.58
C ARG A 381 -0.98 -22.93 17.81
N GLY A 382 -0.41 -23.00 16.61
CA GLY A 382 -0.37 -24.23 15.80
C GLY A 382 0.45 -25.36 16.42
N ARG A 383 1.37 -25.05 17.34
CA ARG A 383 2.13 -26.03 18.12
C ARG A 383 1.41 -26.49 19.40
N GLN A 384 0.38 -25.78 19.85
CA GLN A 384 -0.47 -26.24 20.95
C GLN A 384 -1.47 -27.25 20.37
N ARG A 385 -1.35 -28.52 20.78
CA ARG A 385 -2.35 -29.55 20.45
C ARG A 385 -3.74 -29.04 20.80
N THR A 386 -4.70 -29.21 19.89
CA THR A 386 -6.09 -28.89 20.20
C THR A 386 -6.66 -29.97 21.13
N LEU A 387 -7.63 -29.61 21.99
CA LEU A 387 -8.32 -30.56 22.89
C LEU A 387 -8.89 -31.78 22.17
N TRP A 388 -9.17 -31.68 20.87
CA TRP A 388 -9.70 -32.76 20.03
C TRP A 388 -8.65 -33.80 19.59
N GLU A 389 -7.35 -33.51 19.72
CA GLU A 389 -6.30 -34.52 19.49
C GLU A 389 -6.04 -35.41 20.72
N PHE A 390 -6.72 -35.14 21.84
CA PHE A 390 -6.63 -35.92 23.09
C PHE A 390 -7.80 -36.89 23.29
N MET A 391 -8.90 -36.76 22.53
CA MET A 391 -10.00 -37.73 22.50
C MET A 391 -9.87 -38.61 21.27
#